data_AF-C5IA12-F1
#
_entry.id   AF-C5IA12-F1
#
_cell.length_a   1.000
_cell.length_b   1.000
_cell.length_c   1.000
_cell.angle_alpha   90.00
_cell.angle_beta   90.00
_cell.angle_gamma   90.00
#
_symmetry.space_group_name_H-M   'P 1'
#
loop_
_entity.id
_entity.type
_entity.pdbx_description
1 polymer ?
#
loop_
_entity_poly.entity_id
_entity_poly.type
_entity_poly.pdbx_seq_one_letter_code
_entity_poly.pdbx_strand_id
1 'polypeptide(L)'
;GPEVPGLIAQMGDSYYTASFDSLKDKMHYSVACLDCHDPKTMALKITRPAFNEGLKAQGKDPNNLSRQEMRSAVCGQCHVSYYFEPKTNKVIFPWNNGMKVEQMLKYENDQKFTDWTMPNTKTPMVKVRHPEYELFSTSVHAANGTSCA
;
A
#
# COMPACT_ATOMS: atom_id res chain seq x y z
N GLY A 1 11.86 -0.84 -4.55
CA GLY A 1 12.22 -0.64 -5.96
C GLY A 1 11.52 -1.66 -6.85
N PRO A 2 11.84 -1.63 -8.15
CA PRO A 2 11.23 -2.47 -9.18
C PRO A 2 11.48 -3.97 -9.01
N GLU A 3 12.45 -4.38 -8.20
CA GLU A 3 12.78 -5.80 -7.99
C GLU A 3 11.87 -6.47 -6.95
N VAL A 4 11.15 -5.69 -6.13
CA VAL A 4 10.25 -6.21 -5.09
C VAL A 4 9.19 -7.20 -5.62
N PRO A 5 8.49 -6.99 -6.76
CA PRO A 5 7.54 -7.97 -7.26
C PRO A 5 8.22 -9.29 -7.63
N GLY A 6 9.44 -9.23 -8.19
CA GLY A 6 10.24 -10.41 -8.51
C GLY A 6 10.68 -11.17 -7.26
N LEU A 7 11.11 -10.45 -6.22
CA LEU A 7 11.46 -11.05 -4.93
C LEU A 7 10.25 -11.71 -4.27
N ILE A 8 9.08 -11.06 -4.27
CA ILE A 8 7.83 -11.66 -3.77
C ILE A 8 7.48 -12.92 -4.57
N ALA A 9 7.60 -12.90 -5.90
CA ALA A 9 7.31 -14.07 -6.73
C ALA A 9 8.27 -15.24 -6.48
N GLN A 10 9.55 -14.96 -6.25
CA GLN A 10 10.57 -15.97 -5.99
C GLN A 10 10.47 -16.56 -4.57
N MET A 11 10.24 -15.72 -3.57
CA MET A 11 10.33 -16.08 -2.15
C MET A 11 8.96 -16.41 -1.53
N GLY A 12 7.86 -16.01 -2.17
CA GLY A 12 6.53 -16.08 -1.59
C GLY A 12 6.45 -15.38 -0.25
N ASP A 13 5.80 -16.01 0.73
CA ASP A 13 5.59 -15.44 2.06
C ASP A 13 6.89 -15.17 2.83
N SER A 14 7.99 -15.86 2.50
CA SER A 14 9.29 -15.62 3.14
C SER A 14 9.91 -14.25 2.80
N TYR A 15 9.44 -13.57 1.75
CA TYR A 15 9.82 -12.18 1.47
C TYR A 15 9.46 -11.24 2.63
N TYR A 16 8.26 -11.41 3.20
CA TYR A 16 7.73 -10.49 4.21
C TYR A 16 8.40 -10.68 5.58
N THR A 17 8.88 -11.89 5.87
CA THR A 17 9.54 -12.21 7.15
C THR A 17 11.06 -12.09 7.08
N ALA A 18 11.64 -11.97 5.89
CA ALA A 18 13.06 -11.72 5.71
C ALA A 18 13.47 -10.35 6.30
N SER A 19 14.65 -10.28 6.91
CA SER A 19 15.17 -9.02 7.42
C SER A 19 15.60 -8.10 6.28
N PHE A 20 15.49 -6.79 6.50
CA PHE A 20 16.00 -5.80 5.55
C PHE A 20 17.45 -6.06 5.16
N ASP A 21 18.32 -6.36 6.14
CA ASP A 21 19.73 -6.65 5.90
C ASP A 21 19.98 -7.85 4.96
N SER A 22 19.09 -8.85 4.97
CA SER A 22 19.22 -10.01 4.09
C SER A 22 18.80 -9.75 2.64
N LEU A 23 18.05 -8.67 2.40
CA LEU A 23 17.50 -8.32 1.10
C LEU A 23 18.13 -7.07 0.48
N LYS A 24 18.84 -6.23 1.25
CA LYS A 24 19.40 -4.97 0.76
C LYS A 24 20.28 -5.13 -0.48
N ASP A 25 21.10 -6.18 -0.53
CA ASP A 25 22.00 -6.42 -1.67
C ASP A 25 21.27 -6.95 -2.92
N LYS A 26 19.98 -7.29 -2.81
CA LYS A 26 19.12 -7.63 -3.95
C LYS A 26 18.35 -6.42 -4.48
N MET A 27 18.37 -5.30 -3.76
CA MET A 27 17.66 -4.06 -4.06
C MET A 27 18.64 -3.04 -4.63
N HIS A 28 18.83 -3.07 -5.95
CA HIS A 28 19.82 -2.26 -6.64
C HIS A 28 19.25 -0.92 -7.11
N TYR A 29 17.94 -0.88 -7.40
CA TYR A 29 17.30 0.27 -8.00
C TYR A 29 16.30 0.94 -7.06
N SER A 30 16.28 2.27 -7.10
CA SER A 30 15.20 3.08 -6.55
C SER A 30 13.90 2.84 -7.32
N VAL A 31 12.82 3.53 -6.95
CA VAL A 31 11.58 3.55 -7.73
C VAL A 31 11.89 3.88 -9.20
N ALA A 32 11.39 3.08 -10.12
CA ALA A 32 11.70 3.11 -11.55
C ALA A 32 10.52 2.63 -12.41
N CYS A 33 10.74 2.55 -13.73
CA CYS A 33 9.71 2.27 -14.73
C CYS A 33 8.85 1.04 -14.41
N LEU A 34 9.48 -0.07 -13.97
CA LEU A 34 8.82 -1.34 -13.72
C LEU A 34 7.92 -1.36 -12.48
N ASP A 35 7.97 -0.32 -11.63
CA ASP A 35 7.03 -0.19 -10.51
C ASP A 35 5.61 0.14 -10.98
N CYS A 36 5.50 0.81 -12.12
CA CYS A 36 4.24 1.38 -12.61
C CYS A 36 3.89 0.96 -14.05
N HIS A 37 4.82 0.42 -14.83
CA HIS A 37 4.60 0.07 -16.24
C HIS A 37 4.84 -1.40 -16.55
N ASP A 38 4.03 -1.95 -17.45
CA ASP A 38 4.33 -3.21 -18.13
C ASP A 38 5.47 -3.01 -19.14
N PRO A 39 6.56 -3.80 -19.09
CA PRO A 39 7.72 -3.58 -19.95
C PRO A 39 7.49 -3.91 -21.43
N LYS A 40 6.42 -4.65 -21.77
CA LYS A 40 6.12 -5.03 -23.16
C LYS A 40 5.24 -4.00 -23.84
N THR A 41 4.27 -3.45 -23.11
CA THR A 41 3.25 -2.56 -23.67
C THR A 41 3.39 -1.11 -23.23
N MET A 42 4.20 -0.85 -22.20
CA MET A 42 4.30 0.43 -21.50
C MET A 42 2.98 0.90 -20.86
N ALA A 43 1.96 0.04 -20.80
CA ALA A 43 0.72 0.35 -20.11
C ALA A 43 0.94 0.47 -18.60
N LEU A 44 0.16 1.32 -17.93
CA LEU A 44 0.16 1.39 -16.47
C LEU A 44 -0.27 0.05 -15.88
N LYS A 45 0.39 -0.37 -14.81
CA LYS A 45 0.17 -1.66 -14.15
C LYS A 45 0.35 -1.53 -12.65
N ILE A 46 -0.53 -2.19 -11.90
CA ILE A 46 -0.33 -2.42 -10.47
C ILE A 46 0.58 -3.63 -10.31
N THR A 47 1.69 -3.45 -9.60
CA THR A 47 2.71 -4.45 -9.31
C THR A 47 2.75 -4.86 -7.84
N ARG A 48 2.06 -4.13 -6.95
CA ARG A 48 2.04 -4.39 -5.50
C ARG A 48 0.79 -5.18 -5.10
N PRO A 49 0.93 -6.41 -4.57
CA PRO A 49 -0.21 -7.19 -4.10
C PRO A 49 -1.07 -6.47 -3.04
N ALA A 50 -0.43 -5.74 -2.12
CA ALA A 50 -1.12 -5.01 -1.06
C ALA A 50 -2.15 -3.99 -1.58
N PHE A 51 -1.84 -3.30 -2.70
CA PHE A 51 -2.78 -2.35 -3.30
C PHE A 51 -3.94 -3.03 -4.00
N ASN A 52 -3.74 -4.20 -4.61
CA ASN A 52 -4.84 -5.00 -5.13
C ASN A 52 -5.80 -5.42 -4.01
N GLU A 53 -5.29 -5.87 -2.87
CA GLU A 53 -6.12 -6.23 -1.71
C GLU A 53 -6.82 -5.01 -1.11
N GLY A 54 -6.15 -3.86 -1.04
CA GLY A 54 -6.76 -2.59 -0.62
C GLY A 54 -7.92 -2.17 -1.52
N LEU A 55 -7.74 -2.23 -2.85
CA LEU A 55 -8.81 -1.94 -3.81
C LEU A 55 -10.00 -2.90 -3.64
N LYS A 56 -9.75 -4.20 -3.48
CA LYS A 56 -10.81 -5.18 -3.21
C LYS A 56 -11.54 -4.89 -1.91
N ALA A 57 -10.83 -4.48 -0.86
CA ALA A 57 -11.45 -4.05 0.41
C ALA A 57 -12.34 -2.80 0.24
N GLN A 58 -12.08 -1.98 -0.79
CA GLN A 58 -12.93 -0.86 -1.21
C GLN A 58 -14.03 -1.26 -2.22
N GLY A 59 -14.21 -2.55 -2.50
CA GLY A 59 -15.18 -3.04 -3.47
C GLY A 59 -14.84 -2.72 -4.92
N LYS A 60 -13.58 -2.37 -5.22
CA LYS A 60 -13.08 -2.11 -6.58
C LYS A 60 -12.37 -3.35 -7.14
N ASP A 61 -12.59 -3.64 -8.42
CA ASP A 61 -11.82 -4.65 -9.15
C ASP A 61 -10.49 -4.06 -9.63
N PRO A 62 -9.32 -4.54 -9.16
CA PRO A 62 -8.03 -4.04 -9.60
C PRO A 62 -7.75 -4.21 -11.10
N ASN A 63 -8.46 -5.14 -11.77
CA ASN A 63 -8.29 -5.40 -13.19
C ASN A 63 -9.19 -4.53 -14.08
N ASN A 64 -10.11 -3.78 -13.48
CA ASN A 64 -11.11 -3.00 -14.20
C ASN A 64 -11.13 -1.54 -13.73
N LEU A 65 -9.95 -0.93 -13.71
CA LEU A 65 -9.79 0.51 -13.46
C LEU A 65 -9.77 1.26 -14.79
N SER A 66 -10.46 2.40 -14.84
CA SER A 66 -10.37 3.30 -15.99
C SER A 66 -8.95 3.85 -16.16
N ARG A 67 -8.63 4.34 -17.36
CA ARG A 67 -7.33 5.00 -17.60
C ARG A 67 -7.09 6.17 -16.63
N GLN A 68 -8.13 6.91 -16.27
CA GLN A 68 -8.02 8.03 -15.35
C GLN A 68 -7.78 7.58 -13.91
N GLU A 69 -8.44 6.53 -13.45
CA GLU A 69 -8.16 5.95 -12.13
C GLU A 69 -6.75 5.38 -12.06
N MET A 70 -6.28 4.71 -13.11
CA MET A 70 -4.93 4.14 -13.17
C MET A 70 -3.83 5.19 -12.94
N ARG A 71 -4.05 6.45 -13.35
CA ARG A 71 -3.10 7.56 -13.18
C ARG A 71 -2.89 7.99 -11.73
N SER A 72 -3.80 7.65 -10.83
CA SER A 72 -3.62 7.80 -9.38
C SER A 72 -3.31 6.46 -8.71
N ALA A 73 -3.86 5.36 -9.24
CA ALA A 73 -3.71 4.02 -8.70
C ALA A 73 -2.24 3.57 -8.63
N VAL A 74 -1.44 3.88 -9.65
CA VAL A 74 0.00 3.54 -9.63
C VAL A 74 0.77 4.25 -8.52
N CYS A 75 0.33 5.45 -8.11
CA CYS A 75 0.87 6.19 -6.95
C CYS A 75 0.39 5.56 -5.63
N GLY A 76 -0.89 5.15 -5.57
CA GLY A 76 -1.52 4.48 -4.42
C GLY A 76 -0.89 3.12 -4.06
N GLN A 77 0.00 2.59 -4.90
CA GLN A 77 0.82 1.44 -4.54
C GLN A 77 1.76 1.67 -3.34
N CYS A 78 2.12 2.93 -3.09
CA CYS A 78 3.08 3.32 -2.06
C CYS A 78 2.62 4.52 -1.22
N HIS A 79 1.93 5.49 -1.82
CA HIS A 79 1.50 6.73 -1.17
C HIS A 79 0.19 6.54 -0.37
N VAL A 80 0.25 5.68 0.65
CA VAL A 80 -0.88 5.23 1.44
C VAL A 80 -0.50 5.04 2.90
N SER A 81 -1.49 5.05 3.80
CA SER A 81 -1.31 4.49 5.13
C SER A 81 -1.38 2.97 5.07
N TYR A 82 -0.43 2.34 5.72
CA TYR A 82 -0.32 0.88 5.78
C TYR A 82 0.14 0.45 7.17
N TYR A 83 0.06 -0.83 7.48
CA TYR A 83 0.74 -1.46 8.61
C TYR A 83 1.28 -2.84 8.24
N PHE A 84 2.10 -3.43 9.11
CA PHE A 84 2.57 -4.80 8.96
C PHE A 84 1.71 -5.74 9.77
N GLU A 85 1.06 -6.69 9.09
CA GLU A 85 0.21 -7.67 9.75
C GLU A 85 1.03 -8.48 10.78
N PRO A 86 0.57 -8.58 12.04
CA PRO A 86 1.23 -9.42 13.03
C PRO A 86 1.41 -10.86 12.53
N LYS A 87 2.58 -11.45 12.80
CA LYS A 87 3.00 -12.80 12.39
C LYS A 87 3.43 -12.96 10.93
N THR A 88 2.76 -12.32 9.96
CA THR A 88 3.10 -12.48 8.54
C THR A 88 3.99 -11.37 8.01
N ASN A 89 4.00 -10.19 8.66
CA ASN A 89 4.65 -8.96 8.21
C ASN A 89 4.21 -8.48 6.82
N LYS A 90 3.07 -8.98 6.31
CA LYS A 90 2.51 -8.51 5.05
C LYS A 90 2.09 -7.05 5.19
N VAL A 91 2.33 -6.28 4.13
CA VAL A 91 1.86 -4.89 4.05
C VAL A 91 0.35 -4.92 3.85
N ILE A 92 -0.39 -4.33 4.78
CA ILE A 92 -1.86 -4.23 4.74
C ILE A 92 -2.27 -2.76 4.74
N PHE A 93 -3.24 -2.42 3.91
CA PHE A 93 -3.90 -1.11 3.92
C PHE A 93 -5.19 -1.24 4.72
N PRO A 94 -5.40 -0.45 5.80
CA PRO A 94 -6.51 -0.63 6.75
C PRO A 94 -7.86 -0.13 6.20
N TRP A 95 -8.18 -0.48 4.95
CA TRP A 95 -9.30 0.08 4.20
C TRP A 95 -10.58 -0.75 4.29
N ASN A 96 -10.64 -1.85 5.05
CA ASN A 96 -11.85 -2.69 5.11
C ASN A 96 -13.12 -1.93 5.55
N ASN A 97 -12.97 -0.87 6.34
CA ASN A 97 -14.06 -0.01 6.78
C ASN A 97 -14.21 1.28 5.96
N GLY A 98 -13.34 1.53 4.97
CA GLY A 98 -13.22 2.79 4.24
C GLY A 98 -11.88 3.50 4.46
N MET A 99 -11.61 4.51 3.64
CA MET A 99 -10.34 5.28 3.64
C MET A 99 -10.37 6.55 4.51
N LYS A 100 -11.48 6.87 5.19
CA LYS A 100 -11.47 7.99 6.15
C LYS A 100 -10.67 7.61 7.39
N VAL A 101 -10.04 8.60 8.03
CA VAL A 101 -9.18 8.38 9.20
C VAL A 101 -9.91 7.63 10.30
N GLU A 102 -11.16 7.97 10.59
CA GLU A 102 -11.98 7.33 11.62
C GLU A 102 -12.30 5.86 11.27
N GLN A 103 -12.44 5.56 9.98
CA GLN A 103 -12.74 4.21 9.49
C GLN A 103 -11.51 3.30 9.59
N MET A 104 -10.35 3.83 9.17
CA MET A 104 -9.06 3.12 9.29
C MET A 104 -8.72 2.89 10.76
N LEU A 105 -8.84 3.92 11.61
CA LEU A 105 -8.61 3.79 13.05
C LEU A 105 -9.57 2.79 13.70
N LYS A 106 -10.84 2.79 13.29
CA LYS A 106 -11.81 1.77 13.75
C LYS A 106 -11.35 0.36 13.36
N TYR A 107 -10.90 0.16 12.12
CA TYR A 107 -10.42 -1.15 11.69
C TYR A 107 -9.22 -1.62 12.52
N GLU A 108 -8.22 -0.76 12.73
CA GLU A 108 -7.02 -1.07 13.51
C GLU A 108 -7.38 -1.39 14.97
N ASN A 109 -8.31 -0.63 15.57
CA ASN A 109 -8.83 -0.90 16.91
C ASN A 109 -9.58 -2.25 16.99
N ASP A 110 -10.42 -2.57 16.00
CA ASP A 110 -11.15 -3.85 15.94
C ASP A 110 -10.16 -5.03 15.83
N GLN A 111 -9.05 -4.85 15.11
CA GLN A 111 -7.95 -5.82 15.04
C GLN A 111 -7.07 -5.84 16.29
N LYS A 112 -7.30 -4.94 17.26
CA LYS A 112 -6.43 -4.71 18.42
C LYS A 112 -4.98 -4.51 18.01
N PHE A 113 -4.78 -3.84 16.88
CA PHE A 113 -3.47 -3.61 16.30
C PHE A 113 -2.71 -2.56 17.13
N THR A 114 -1.39 -2.71 17.20
CA THR A 114 -0.49 -1.77 17.87
C THR A 114 0.84 -1.83 17.15
N ASP A 115 1.30 -0.70 16.59
CA ASP A 115 2.63 -0.59 15.99
C ASP A 115 3.71 -0.58 17.09
N TRP A 116 3.52 0.22 18.15
CA TRP A 116 4.41 0.27 19.30
C TRP A 116 3.68 0.68 20.58
N THR A 117 4.26 0.35 21.73
CA THR A 117 3.80 0.84 23.02
C THR A 117 4.67 2.00 23.47
N MET A 118 4.05 3.13 23.82
CA MET A 118 4.77 4.29 24.34
C MET A 118 5.53 3.93 25.63
N PRO A 119 6.85 4.15 25.72
CA PRO A 119 7.64 3.75 26.89
C PRO A 119 7.17 4.39 28.20
N ASN A 120 6.75 5.65 28.15
CA ASN A 120 6.42 6.43 29.34
C ASN A 120 4.96 6.22 29.77
N THR A 121 4.01 6.35 28.84
CA THR A 121 2.57 6.30 29.15
C THR A 121 1.97 4.90 29.06
N LYS A 122 2.72 3.94 28.54
CA LYS A 122 2.26 2.57 28.23
C LYS A 122 1.08 2.51 27.24
N THR A 123 0.83 3.61 26.53
CA THR A 123 -0.25 3.70 25.54
C THR A 123 0.09 2.88 24.30
N PRO A 124 -0.81 2.00 23.82
CA PRO A 124 -0.67 1.37 22.51
C PRO A 124 -0.88 2.41 21.41
N MET A 125 0.07 2.52 20.50
CA MET A 125 0.06 3.52 19.42
C MET A 125 -0.07 2.86 18.05
N VAL A 126 -0.69 3.61 17.15
CA VAL A 126 -0.74 3.31 15.72
C VAL A 126 -0.05 4.43 14.94
N LYS A 127 0.74 4.07 13.93
CA LYS A 127 1.48 5.02 13.09
C LYS A 127 0.76 5.22 11.76
N VAL A 128 0.18 6.40 11.60
CA VAL A 128 -0.23 6.86 10.26
C VAL A 128 1.01 7.08 9.39
N ARG A 129 1.01 6.55 8.18
CA ARG A 129 2.09 6.71 7.19
C ARG A 129 1.52 7.39 5.95
N HIS A 130 2.19 8.46 5.50
CA HIS A 130 1.96 9.19 4.23
C HIS A 130 0.63 8.85 3.50
N PRO A 131 -0.53 9.29 4.05
CA PRO A 131 -1.84 8.86 3.60
C PRO A 131 -2.33 9.67 2.39
N GLU A 132 -1.46 9.89 1.39
CA GLU A 132 -1.80 10.81 0.31
C GLU A 132 -2.96 10.29 -0.54
N TYR A 133 -3.01 9.00 -0.89
CA TYR A 133 -4.09 8.45 -1.71
C TYR A 133 -5.45 8.53 -0.98
N GLU A 134 -5.49 8.22 0.32
CA GLU A 134 -6.69 8.30 1.14
C GLU A 134 -7.19 9.74 1.24
N LEU A 135 -6.32 10.67 1.64
CA LEU A 135 -6.68 12.08 1.77
C LEU A 135 -7.05 12.69 0.42
N PHE A 136 -6.29 12.39 -0.63
CA PHE A 136 -6.57 12.84 -2.00
C PHE A 136 -7.90 12.33 -2.51
N SER A 137 -8.26 11.06 -2.27
CA SER A 137 -9.50 10.44 -2.76
C SER A 137 -10.78 11.14 -2.29
N THR A 138 -10.69 11.88 -1.17
CA THR A 138 -11.80 12.66 -0.61
C THR A 138 -11.72 14.15 -0.94
N SER A 139 -10.70 14.58 -1.70
CA SER A 139 -10.47 15.98 -2.04
C SER A 139 -11.36 16.48 -3.18
N VAL A 140 -11.49 17.81 -3.27
CA VAL A 140 -12.19 18.47 -4.38
C VAL A 140 -11.55 18.17 -5.74
N HIS A 141 -10.22 17.97 -5.79
CA HIS A 141 -9.52 17.64 -7.03
C HIS A 141 -9.92 16.26 -7.54
N ALA A 142 -9.94 15.25 -6.66
CA ALA A 142 -10.38 13.91 -7.01
C ALA A 142 -11.87 13.88 -7.38
N ALA A 143 -12.72 14.63 -6.67
CA ALA A 143 -14.13 14.77 -7.01
C ALA A 143 -14.37 15.40 -8.39
N ASN A 144 -13.45 16.23 -8.87
CA ASN A 144 -13.47 16.82 -10.22
C ASN A 144 -12.66 15.99 -11.25
N GLY A 145 -12.32 14.74 -10.93
CA GLY A 145 -11.65 13.83 -11.85
C GLY A 145 -10.17 14.12 -12.09
N THR A 146 -9.54 15.00 -11.32
CA THR A 146 -8.09 15.22 -11.38
C THR A 146 -7.36 13.96 -10.89
N SER A 147 -6.24 13.61 -11.51
CA SER A 147 -5.36 12.51 -11.09
C SER A 147 -4.10 13.02 -10.38
N CYS A 148 -3.37 12.10 -9.73
CA CYS A 148 -2.04 12.42 -9.20
C CYS A 148 -1.05 12.83 -10.31
N ALA A 149 -1.13 12.15 -11.46
CA ALA A 149 -0.35 12.45 -12.66
C ALA A 149 -0.99 13.52 -13.56
#